data_AF-A0A5J4PQX4-F1
#
_entry.id   AF-A0A5J4PQX4-F1
#
_cell.length_a   1.000
_cell.length_b   1.000
_cell.length_c   1.000
_cell.angle_alpha   90.00
_cell.angle_beta   90.00
_cell.angle_gamma   90.00
#
_symmetry.space_group_name_H-M   'P 1'
#
loop_
_entity.id
_entity.type
_entity.pdbx_description
1 polymer ?
#
loop_
_entity_poly.entity_id
_entity_poly.type
_entity_poly.pdbx_seq_one_letter_code
_entity_poly.pdbx_strand_id
1 'polypeptide(L)'
;MTEKEKTLIIQKEKTKISNLSDIKMLEIDKILLQESKVVPTWNNLISHFHRDENIMSEHIIIFLNNKENAAILSEEKIAMENPDEETVDKFLSAIILNSEINNESYSMILKSIPYYYDSLAVENLPKEKVELLIKNDKLGLTEENYTTLKGFFF
;
A
#
# COMPACT_ATOMS: atom_id res chain seq x y z
N MET A 1 13.18 -28.85 3.34
CA MET A 1 12.37 -28.20 2.30
C MET A 1 13.04 -26.88 1.94
N THR A 2 13.38 -26.69 0.67
CA THR A 2 14.01 -25.47 0.14
C THR A 2 12.96 -24.37 -0.08
N GLU A 3 13.39 -23.10 -0.19
CA GLU A 3 12.46 -21.99 -0.50
C GLU A 3 11.70 -22.21 -1.81
N LYS A 4 12.39 -22.76 -2.83
CA LYS A 4 11.77 -23.11 -4.11
C LYS A 4 10.65 -24.15 -3.96
N GLU A 5 10.82 -25.14 -3.09
CA GLU A 5 9.80 -26.15 -2.82
C GLU A 5 8.58 -25.53 -2.11
N LYS A 6 8.80 -24.57 -1.19
CA LYS A 6 7.72 -23.84 -0.51
C LYS A 6 6.89 -23.01 -1.49
N THR A 7 7.54 -22.22 -2.36
CA THR A 7 6.86 -21.40 -3.38
C THR A 7 6.01 -22.25 -4.31
N LEU A 8 6.52 -23.40 -4.76
CA LEU A 8 5.79 -24.32 -5.64
C LEU A 8 4.52 -24.90 -5.00
N ILE A 9 4.52 -25.13 -3.69
CA ILE A 9 3.33 -25.57 -2.95
C ILE A 9 2.31 -24.43 -2.91
N ILE A 10 2.74 -23.24 -2.47
CA ILE A 10 1.89 -22.05 -2.33
C ILE A 10 1.21 -21.68 -3.66
N GLN A 11 1.93 -21.77 -4.78
CA GLN A 11 1.38 -21.49 -6.11
C GLN A 11 0.24 -22.42 -6.50
N LYS A 12 0.34 -23.72 -6.14
CA LYS A 12 -0.68 -24.75 -6.45
C LYS A 12 -1.92 -24.64 -5.58
N GLU A 13 -1.79 -24.10 -4.37
CA GLU A 13 -2.91 -23.95 -3.45
C GLU A 13 -3.89 -22.89 -3.96
N LYS A 14 -5.18 -23.23 -3.98
CA LYS A 14 -6.24 -22.30 -4.40
C LYS A 14 -6.72 -21.40 -3.26
N THR A 15 -6.55 -21.86 -2.02
CA THR A 15 -7.05 -21.17 -0.83
C THR A 15 -6.12 -20.01 -0.46
N LYS A 16 -6.69 -18.82 -0.24
CA LYS A 16 -5.95 -17.70 0.34
C LYS A 16 -5.86 -17.85 1.86
N ILE A 17 -4.71 -17.53 2.44
CA ILE A 17 -4.52 -17.38 3.87
C ILE A 17 -5.30 -16.14 4.34
N SER A 18 -6.13 -16.31 5.36
CA SER A 18 -6.98 -15.22 5.87
C SER A 18 -6.16 -14.15 6.61
N ASN A 19 -5.23 -14.58 7.47
CA ASN A 19 -4.47 -13.68 8.32
C ASN A 19 -2.96 -14.01 8.30
N LEU A 20 -2.12 -13.03 7.96
CA LEU A 20 -0.67 -13.16 7.99
C LEU A 20 -0.09 -13.26 9.40
N SER A 21 -0.80 -12.78 10.43
CA SER A 21 -0.33 -12.91 11.82
C SER A 21 -0.21 -14.38 12.27
N ASP A 22 -0.91 -15.30 11.61
CA ASP A 22 -0.84 -16.73 11.90
C ASP A 22 0.46 -17.36 11.37
N ILE A 23 1.19 -16.66 10.50
CA ILE A 23 2.42 -17.11 9.85
C ILE A 23 3.63 -16.54 10.60
N LYS A 24 4.44 -17.42 11.20
CA LYS A 24 5.57 -17.01 12.05
C LYS A 24 6.81 -16.52 11.28
N MET A 25 6.99 -16.96 10.05
CA MET A 25 8.20 -16.67 9.26
C MET A 25 7.96 -15.54 8.28
N LEU A 26 8.72 -14.45 8.40
CA LEU A 26 8.57 -13.26 7.55
C LEU A 26 8.85 -13.57 6.07
N GLU A 27 9.75 -14.51 5.79
CA GLU A 27 10.03 -14.98 4.42
C GLU A 27 8.80 -15.62 3.78
N ILE A 28 7.97 -16.31 4.57
CA ILE A 28 6.72 -16.91 4.06
C ILE A 28 5.70 -15.81 3.77
N ASP A 29 5.58 -14.78 4.60
CA ASP A 29 4.69 -13.63 4.32
C ASP A 29 5.04 -12.99 2.97
N LYS A 30 6.33 -12.78 2.71
CA LYS A 30 6.85 -12.19 1.46
C LYS A 30 6.42 -13.02 0.24
N ILE A 31 6.57 -14.34 0.30
CA ILE A 31 6.11 -15.25 -0.77
C ILE A 31 4.59 -15.20 -0.92
N LEU A 32 3.84 -15.20 0.18
CA LEU A 32 2.39 -15.18 0.15
C LEU A 32 1.82 -13.89 -0.46
N LEU A 33 2.43 -12.74 -0.16
CA LEU A 33 2.09 -11.44 -0.76
C LEU A 33 2.45 -11.42 -2.25
N GLN A 34 3.66 -11.82 -2.60
CA GLN A 34 4.09 -11.85 -4.01
C GLN A 34 3.18 -12.72 -4.88
N GLU A 35 2.75 -13.87 -4.36
CA GLU A 35 1.87 -14.81 -5.07
C GLU A 35 0.37 -14.49 -4.91
N SER A 36 0.03 -13.38 -4.24
CA SER A 36 -1.37 -12.97 -3.95
C SER A 36 -2.20 -14.08 -3.27
N LYS A 37 -1.56 -14.85 -2.37
CA LYS A 37 -2.17 -15.97 -1.62
C LYS A 37 -2.65 -15.60 -0.23
N VAL A 38 -2.86 -14.31 0.00
CA VAL A 38 -3.41 -13.74 1.24
C VAL A 38 -4.67 -12.95 0.91
N VAL A 39 -5.66 -12.99 1.80
CA VAL A 39 -6.88 -12.20 1.63
C VAL A 39 -6.51 -10.70 1.64
N PRO A 40 -6.96 -9.89 0.66
CA PRO A 40 -6.59 -8.48 0.56
C PRO A 40 -7.27 -7.64 1.65
N THR A 41 -6.66 -7.60 2.82
CA THR A 41 -7.10 -6.76 3.94
C THR A 41 -5.98 -5.80 4.31
N TRP A 42 -6.35 -4.59 4.74
CA TRP A 42 -5.37 -3.62 5.25
C TRP A 42 -4.62 -4.17 6.47
N ASN A 43 -5.29 -4.91 7.34
CA ASN A 43 -4.67 -5.56 8.49
C ASN A 43 -3.52 -6.49 8.10
N ASN A 44 -3.67 -7.28 7.03
CA ASN A 44 -2.59 -8.15 6.55
C ASN A 44 -1.37 -7.36 6.09
N LEU A 45 -1.58 -6.28 5.34
CA LEU A 45 -0.50 -5.45 4.81
C LEU A 45 0.21 -4.66 5.91
N ILE A 46 -0.55 -4.04 6.81
CA ILE A 46 0.01 -3.25 7.92
C ILE A 46 0.73 -4.16 8.91
N SER A 47 0.19 -5.34 9.22
CA SER A 47 0.86 -6.31 10.09
C SER A 47 2.19 -6.78 9.48
N HIS A 48 2.22 -7.05 8.17
CA HIS A 48 3.45 -7.40 7.47
C HIS A 48 4.45 -6.24 7.49
N PHE A 49 4.01 -5.03 7.14
CA PHE A 49 4.81 -3.80 7.16
C PHE A 49 5.45 -3.56 8.54
N HIS A 50 4.67 -3.67 9.61
CA HIS A 50 5.16 -3.54 10.98
C HIS A 50 6.24 -4.58 11.33
N ARG A 51 6.03 -5.83 10.92
CA ARG A 51 7.00 -6.92 11.12
C ARG A 51 8.27 -6.78 10.28
N ASP A 52 8.18 -6.16 9.11
CA ASP A 52 9.30 -5.85 8.22
C ASP A 52 9.86 -4.44 8.51
N GLU A 53 9.92 -4.06 9.80
CA GLU A 53 10.54 -2.83 10.30
C GLU A 53 9.94 -1.53 9.75
N ASN A 54 8.65 -1.52 9.42
CA ASN A 54 7.94 -0.40 8.78
C ASN A 54 8.55 -0.02 7.42
N ILE A 55 9.00 -1.01 6.65
CA ILE A 55 9.53 -0.83 5.30
C ILE A 55 8.45 -1.17 4.28
N MET A 56 8.22 -0.25 3.33
CA MET A 56 7.39 -0.50 2.16
C MET A 56 8.13 -1.44 1.22
N SER A 57 7.94 -2.75 1.40
CA SER A 57 8.66 -3.77 0.65
C SER A 57 8.08 -3.98 -0.76
N GLU A 58 8.91 -4.46 -1.69
CA GLU A 58 8.49 -4.81 -3.05
C GLU A 58 7.30 -5.79 -3.06
N HIS A 59 7.23 -6.71 -2.10
CA HIS A 59 6.14 -7.69 -1.99
C HIS A 59 4.79 -7.03 -1.69
N ILE A 60 4.77 -5.98 -0.87
CA ILE A 60 3.55 -5.17 -0.65
C ILE A 60 3.18 -4.46 -1.95
N ILE A 61 4.15 -3.85 -2.63
CA ILE A 61 3.91 -3.11 -3.88
C ILE A 61 3.38 -4.04 -4.98
N ILE A 62 3.95 -5.24 -5.13
CA ILE A 62 3.45 -6.29 -6.05
C ILE A 62 2.01 -6.66 -5.70
N PHE A 63 1.71 -6.88 -4.41
CA PHE A 63 0.37 -7.23 -3.95
C PHE A 63 -0.65 -6.11 -4.23
N LEU A 64 -0.26 -4.85 -3.99
CA LEU A 64 -1.07 -3.65 -4.27
C LEU A 64 -1.24 -3.41 -5.78
N ASN A 65 -0.25 -3.76 -6.59
CA ASN A 65 -0.31 -3.64 -8.05
C ASN A 65 -1.15 -4.73 -8.73
N ASN A 66 -1.55 -5.77 -7.98
CA ASN A 66 -2.57 -6.70 -8.44
C ASN A 66 -3.95 -6.02 -8.40
N LYS A 67 -4.54 -5.81 -9.58
CA LYS A 67 -5.81 -5.12 -9.75
C LYS A 67 -6.97 -5.70 -8.93
N GLU A 68 -7.05 -7.02 -8.79
CA GLU A 68 -8.11 -7.67 -7.99
C GLU A 68 -7.94 -7.35 -6.51
N ASN A 69 -6.71 -7.41 -6.01
CA ASN A 69 -6.41 -7.06 -4.62
C ASN A 69 -6.68 -5.58 -4.35
N ALA A 70 -6.23 -4.69 -5.24
CA ALA A 70 -6.48 -3.24 -5.13
C ALA A 70 -7.98 -2.91 -5.12
N ALA A 71 -8.77 -3.59 -5.97
CA ALA A 71 -10.22 -3.42 -6.01
C ALA A 71 -10.86 -3.80 -4.67
N ILE A 72 -10.55 -4.98 -4.13
CA ILE A 72 -11.07 -5.44 -2.83
C ILE A 72 -10.65 -4.49 -1.71
N LEU A 73 -9.36 -4.11 -1.65
CA LEU A 73 -8.84 -3.19 -0.63
C LEU A 73 -9.54 -1.82 -0.68
N SER A 74 -9.92 -1.36 -1.88
CA SER A 74 -10.58 -0.06 -2.08
C SER A 74 -12.01 0.01 -1.54
N GLU A 75 -12.61 -1.13 -1.18
CA GLU A 75 -13.96 -1.21 -0.62
C GLU A 75 -14.02 -0.79 0.85
N GLU A 76 -12.88 -0.84 1.55
CA GLU A 76 -12.78 -0.51 2.97
C GLU A 76 -11.77 0.61 3.24
N LYS A 77 -12.06 1.43 4.25
CA LYS A 77 -11.12 2.43 4.76
C LYS A 77 -10.03 1.78 5.61
N ILE A 78 -8.83 2.35 5.58
CA ILE A 78 -7.74 1.95 6.47
C ILE A 78 -8.09 2.40 7.90
N ALA A 79 -8.04 1.47 8.86
CA ALA A 79 -8.25 1.77 10.26
C ALA A 79 -7.06 2.58 10.80
N MET A 80 -7.33 3.65 11.56
CA MET A 80 -6.30 4.60 12.02
C MET A 80 -5.46 4.09 13.19
N GLU A 81 -5.91 3.06 13.90
CA GLU A 81 -5.32 2.65 15.19
C GLU A 81 -4.91 1.17 15.24
N ASN A 82 -4.79 0.49 14.09
CA ASN A 82 -4.43 -0.94 14.06
C ASN A 82 -3.17 -1.20 13.21
N PRO A 83 -2.06 -1.68 13.79
CA PRO A 83 -1.89 -2.09 15.20
C PRO A 83 -1.73 -0.94 16.19
N ASP A 84 -1.27 0.23 15.73
CA ASP A 84 -1.12 1.46 16.49
C ASP A 84 -1.08 2.66 15.50
N GLU A 85 -1.35 3.86 16.00
CA GLU A 85 -1.43 5.09 15.19
C GLU A 85 -0.11 5.40 14.46
N GLU A 86 1.03 5.25 15.13
CA GLU A 86 2.36 5.56 14.55
C GLU A 86 2.69 4.65 13.37
N THR A 87 2.43 3.35 13.50
CA THR A 87 2.62 2.36 12.44
C THR A 87 1.70 2.66 11.25
N VAL A 88 0.42 2.96 11.52
CA VAL A 88 -0.55 3.26 10.46
C VAL A 88 -0.17 4.53 9.70
N ASP A 89 0.25 5.59 10.41
CA ASP A 89 0.66 6.84 9.76
C ASP A 89 1.91 6.67 8.90
N LYS A 90 2.89 5.87 9.35
CA LYS A 90 4.04 5.49 8.53
C LYS A 90 3.61 4.72 7.29
N PHE A 91 2.69 3.78 7.43
CA PHE A 91 2.18 2.98 6.32
C PHE A 91 1.44 3.85 5.29
N LEU A 92 0.55 4.74 5.73
CA LEU A 92 -0.20 5.66 4.88
C LEU A 92 0.74 6.62 4.13
N SER A 93 1.71 7.20 4.84
CA SER A 93 2.73 8.05 4.24
C SER A 93 3.55 7.30 3.20
N ALA A 94 3.94 6.06 3.51
CA ALA A 94 4.70 5.22 2.60
C ALA A 94 3.90 4.84 1.35
N ILE A 95 2.57 4.62 1.45
CA ILE A 95 1.71 4.41 0.27
C ILE A 95 1.63 5.68 -0.58
N ILE A 96 1.31 6.81 0.04
CA ILE A 96 1.07 8.07 -0.67
C ILE A 96 2.31 8.53 -1.42
N LEU A 97 3.48 8.43 -0.79
CA LEU A 97 4.74 8.88 -1.37
C LEU A 97 5.41 7.80 -2.24
N ASN A 98 4.72 6.69 -2.53
CA ASN A 98 5.25 5.62 -3.39
C ASN A 98 5.05 5.92 -4.88
N SER A 99 6.15 5.87 -5.64
CA SER A 99 6.14 6.04 -7.10
C SER A 99 5.98 4.74 -7.89
N GLU A 100 6.14 3.58 -7.26
CA GLU A 100 6.17 2.24 -7.88
C GLU A 100 4.81 1.54 -7.93
N ILE A 101 3.86 1.92 -7.06
CA ILE A 101 2.46 1.51 -7.21
C ILE A 101 1.96 2.06 -8.55
N ASN A 102 1.38 1.23 -9.42
CA ASN A 102 0.88 1.68 -10.71
C ASN A 102 -0.31 2.64 -10.56
N ASN A 103 -0.56 3.49 -11.55
CA ASN A 103 -1.56 4.55 -11.46
C ASN A 103 -2.99 4.06 -11.28
N GLU A 104 -3.35 2.92 -11.88
CA GLU A 104 -4.69 2.33 -11.74
C GLU A 104 -4.93 1.90 -10.30
N SER A 105 -4.02 1.11 -9.73
CA SER A 105 -4.13 0.58 -8.37
C SER A 105 -4.01 1.69 -7.33
N TYR A 106 -3.09 2.63 -7.55
CA TYR A 106 -2.93 3.80 -6.68
C TYR A 106 -4.23 4.60 -6.56
N SER A 107 -4.89 4.89 -7.69
CA SER A 107 -6.19 5.60 -7.69
C SER A 107 -7.28 4.84 -6.91
N MET A 108 -7.30 3.50 -6.97
CA MET A 108 -8.22 2.69 -6.16
C MET A 108 -7.88 2.79 -4.68
N ILE A 109 -6.61 2.61 -4.32
CA ILE A 109 -6.10 2.62 -2.95
C ILE A 109 -6.31 3.96 -2.25
N LEU A 110 -6.18 5.09 -2.96
CA LEU A 110 -6.43 6.42 -2.39
C LEU A 110 -7.84 6.54 -1.80
N LYS A 111 -8.82 5.77 -2.30
CA LYS A 111 -10.18 5.75 -1.75
C LYS A 111 -10.23 5.18 -0.34
N SER A 112 -9.30 4.31 0.03
CA SER A 112 -9.21 3.72 1.37
C SER A 112 -8.57 4.64 2.40
N ILE A 113 -7.85 5.67 1.95
CA ILE A 113 -7.19 6.61 2.85
C ILE A 113 -8.26 7.49 3.54
N PRO A 114 -8.29 7.52 4.88
CA PRO A 114 -9.40 8.13 5.62
C PRO A 114 -9.35 9.66 5.65
N TYR A 115 -8.16 10.26 5.52
CA TYR A 115 -7.97 11.71 5.61
C TYR A 115 -7.32 12.29 4.35
N TYR A 116 -7.09 13.61 4.38
CA TYR A 116 -6.35 14.39 3.39
C TYR A 116 -5.15 15.02 4.10
N TYR A 117 -4.17 15.50 3.32
CA TYR A 117 -2.94 16.07 3.87
C TYR A 117 -2.81 17.54 3.48
N ASP A 118 -2.59 18.41 4.48
CA ASP A 118 -2.34 19.83 4.26
C ASP A 118 -0.95 20.10 3.70
N SER A 119 0.02 19.24 4.02
CA SER A 119 1.40 19.31 3.51
C SER A 119 1.91 17.89 3.24
N LEU A 120 2.46 17.68 2.04
CA LEU A 120 3.08 16.43 1.59
C LEU A 120 4.30 16.76 0.74
N ALA A 121 5.40 16.05 0.98
CA ALA A 121 6.63 16.15 0.20
C ALA A 121 6.47 15.44 -1.17
N VAL A 122 5.63 16.02 -2.04
CA VAL A 122 5.29 15.46 -3.36
C VAL A 122 6.32 15.78 -4.45
N GLU A 123 7.39 16.51 -4.13
CA GLU A 123 8.38 17.00 -5.10
C GLU A 123 9.07 15.86 -5.86
N ASN A 124 9.20 14.70 -5.22
CA ASN A 124 9.82 13.51 -5.79
C ASN A 124 8.81 12.55 -6.45
N LEU A 125 7.51 12.86 -6.39
CA LEU A 125 6.50 12.04 -7.03
C LEU A 125 6.39 12.35 -8.53
N PRO A 126 6.12 11.33 -9.36
CA PRO A 126 5.72 11.56 -10.75
C PRO A 126 4.49 12.45 -10.83
N LYS A 127 4.43 13.31 -11.85
CA LYS A 127 3.32 14.25 -12.06
C LYS A 127 1.96 13.56 -12.01
N GLU A 128 1.82 12.40 -12.63
CA GLU A 128 0.58 11.63 -12.65
C GLU A 128 0.11 11.21 -11.26
N LYS A 129 1.04 10.97 -10.30
CA LYS A 129 0.69 10.70 -8.90
C LYS A 129 0.11 11.92 -8.23
N VAL A 130 0.73 13.07 -8.45
CA VAL A 130 0.25 14.35 -7.92
C VAL A 130 -1.15 14.65 -8.46
N GLU A 131 -1.39 14.45 -9.76
CA GLU A 131 -2.73 14.57 -10.37
C GLU A 131 -3.76 13.64 -9.70
N LEU A 132 -3.39 12.39 -9.42
CA LEU A 132 -4.26 11.43 -8.75
C LEU A 132 -4.57 11.81 -7.30
N LEU A 133 -3.60 12.36 -6.57
CA LEU A 133 -3.80 12.86 -5.20
C LEU A 133 -4.81 14.01 -5.17
N ILE A 134 -4.70 14.96 -6.10
CA ILE A 134 -5.65 16.07 -6.24
C ILE A 134 -7.04 15.53 -6.60
N LYS A 135 -7.12 14.65 -7.61
CA LYS A 135 -8.39 14.10 -8.10
C LYS A 135 -9.16 13.30 -7.04
N ASN A 136 -8.46 12.71 -6.09
CA ASN A 136 -9.05 11.93 -4.99
C ASN A 136 -9.14 12.73 -3.67
N ASP A 137 -9.02 14.06 -3.73
CA ASP A 137 -9.13 14.98 -2.59
C ASP A 137 -8.17 14.63 -1.43
N LYS A 138 -6.94 14.22 -1.77
CA LYS A 138 -5.91 13.80 -0.80
C LYS A 138 -4.84 14.85 -0.51
N LEU A 139 -4.77 15.88 -1.34
CA LEU A 139 -3.86 17.00 -1.16
C LEU A 139 -4.66 18.28 -0.93
N GLY A 140 -4.48 18.90 0.23
CA GLY A 140 -5.11 20.18 0.57
C GLY A 140 -4.56 21.32 -0.28
N LEU A 141 -5.40 22.33 -0.58
CA LEU A 141 -4.99 23.52 -1.33
C LEU A 141 -4.36 24.57 -0.40
N THR A 142 -3.20 24.25 0.17
CA THR A 142 -2.37 25.21 0.93
C THR A 142 -1.53 26.07 -0.01
N GLU A 143 -1.02 27.21 0.46
CA GLU A 143 -0.14 28.08 -0.33
C GLU A 143 1.16 27.35 -0.75
N GLU A 144 1.68 26.51 0.15
CA GLU A 144 2.82 25.62 -0.11
C GLU A 144 2.49 24.64 -1.24
N ASN A 145 1.40 23.86 -1.12
CA ASN A 145 1.00 22.92 -2.16
C ASN A 145 0.70 23.63 -3.48
N TYR A 146 0.05 24.80 -3.46
CA TYR A 146 -0.20 25.59 -4.67
C TYR A 146 1.10 25.99 -5.38
N THR A 147 2.13 26.37 -4.63
CA THR A 147 3.44 26.73 -5.19
C THR A 147 4.13 25.51 -5.81
N THR A 148 4.13 24.37 -5.11
CA THR A 148 4.67 23.11 -5.64
C THR A 148 3.93 22.69 -6.91
N LEU A 149 2.59 22.71 -6.89
CA LEU A 149 1.75 22.43 -8.05
C LEU A 149 2.06 23.37 -9.21
N LYS A 150 2.31 24.66 -8.95
CA LYS A 150 2.68 25.60 -10.00
C LYS A 150 3.93 25.14 -10.77
N GLY A 151 4.94 24.60 -10.08
CA GLY A 151 6.15 24.05 -10.72
C GLY A 151 5.93 22.74 -11.49
N PHE A 152 4.90 21.96 -11.18
CA PHE A 152 4.56 20.72 -11.90
C PHE A 152 3.75 20.96 -13.19
N PHE A 153 2.95 22.02 -13.22
CA PHE A 153 1.93 22.23 -14.25
C PHE A 153 2.15 23.45 -15.15
N PHE A 154 3.06 24.38 -14.78
CA PHE A 154 3.34 25.61 -15.52
C PHE A 154 4.85 25.77 -15.77
#